data_AF-A0A2A4GMN0-F1
#
_entry.id   AF-A0A2A4GMN0-F1
#
_cell.length_a   1.000
_cell.length_b   1.000
_cell.length_c   1.000
_cell.angle_alpha   90.00
_cell.angle_beta   90.00
_cell.angle_gamma   90.00
#
_symmetry.space_group_name_H-M   'P 1'
#
loop_
_entity.id
_entity.type
_entity.pdbx_description
1 polymer ?
#
loop_
_entity_poly.entity_id
_entity_poly.type
_entity_poly.pdbx_seq_one_letter_code
_entity_poly.pdbx_strand_id
1 'polypeptide(L)'
;MLKKLLPILLVLGLAACSEPENVESTSQQATTQTQSQTEPAEAIDVPAAKPGRFKAGEDYQILDTAATDTPTVTEFFSFYCPHCFQFEPLVQQLKQQVPDNAKVVKNHVSFMGGNMGEVVTRAYATAVVLNVEDTMIPVIFDRIHVAQNAPKSLDDVRQMFVDNGVDGKEFDSAYNSFAANSMAKRFDQSFEKAGLRGVPAVIVNGKYHVTPKTVETPEEYFQLINFLLSQK
;
A
#
# COMPACT_ATOMS: atom_id res chain seq x y z
N MET A 1 32.92 -6.06 67.65
CA MET A 1 32.21 -6.22 68.92
C MET A 1 31.14 -5.14 69.06
N LEU A 2 29.89 -5.58 69.18
CA LEU A 2 28.70 -4.94 69.76
C LEU A 2 28.18 -3.57 69.27
N LYS A 3 26.85 -3.53 69.20
CA LYS A 3 25.89 -2.40 69.06
C LYS A 3 25.43 -2.20 67.61
N LYS A 4 24.13 -2.33 67.28
CA LYS A 4 22.97 -1.80 68.00
C LYS A 4 21.74 -2.70 67.87
N LEU A 5 21.07 -2.94 69.01
CA LEU A 5 19.63 -3.16 69.10
C LEU A 5 18.92 -1.81 69.11
N LEU A 6 17.72 -1.71 68.49
CA LEU A 6 16.44 -1.25 69.08
C LEU A 6 15.37 -1.06 67.96
N PRO A 7 14.07 -0.97 68.27
CA PRO A 7 13.06 -1.81 67.65
C PRO A 7 11.94 -1.01 66.96
N ILE A 8 11.04 -1.78 66.36
CA ILE A 8 9.72 -1.42 65.87
C ILE A 8 8.91 -0.68 66.94
N LEU A 9 8.40 0.51 66.60
CA LEU A 9 7.30 1.17 67.33
C LEU A 9 6.15 1.44 66.35
N LEU A 10 5.07 0.71 66.58
CA LEU A 10 3.76 0.86 65.98
C LEU A 10 3.03 2.01 66.68
N VAL A 11 2.52 3.01 65.95
CA VAL A 11 1.59 4.00 66.48
C VAL A 11 0.35 4.05 65.59
N LEU A 12 -0.77 3.58 66.16
CA LEU A 12 -2.14 3.81 65.73
C LEU A 12 -2.59 5.22 66.14
N GLY A 13 -3.45 5.84 65.32
CA GLY A 13 -4.30 6.98 65.70
C GLY A 13 -4.94 7.62 64.46
N LEU A 14 -6.12 7.20 64.02
CA LEU A 14 -7.48 7.71 64.35
C LEU A 14 -7.76 9.19 64.00
N ALA A 15 -8.58 9.33 62.96
CA ALA A 15 -9.84 10.13 62.87
C ALA A 15 -9.83 11.67 62.95
N ALA A 16 -10.33 12.30 61.88
CA ALA A 16 -11.41 13.32 61.84
C ALA A 16 -11.45 13.93 60.41
N CYS A 17 -12.48 13.68 59.59
CA CYS A 17 -13.72 14.46 59.45
C CYS A 17 -13.56 15.85 58.81
N SER A 18 -13.87 15.96 57.51
CA SER A 18 -14.57 17.12 56.93
C SER A 18 -15.12 16.74 55.53
N GLU A 19 -16.43 16.48 55.47
CA GLU A 19 -17.31 16.64 54.31
C GLU A 19 -17.82 18.11 54.23
N PRO A 20 -18.66 18.51 53.27
CA PRO A 20 -18.52 18.41 51.82
C PRO A 20 -18.80 19.79 51.16
N GLU A 21 -18.42 19.98 49.90
CA GLU A 21 -19.12 20.94 49.05
C GLU A 21 -19.69 20.25 47.81
N ASN A 22 -20.96 20.60 47.63
CA ASN A 22 -21.96 20.07 46.74
C ASN A 22 -21.84 20.79 45.39
N VAL A 23 -21.67 20.05 44.29
CA VAL A 23 -22.10 20.53 42.98
C VAL A 23 -22.86 19.40 42.29
N GLU A 24 -24.17 19.58 42.32
CA GLU A 24 -25.17 18.72 41.74
C GLU A 24 -25.19 18.88 40.21
N SER A 25 -24.98 17.74 39.54
CA SER A 25 -25.73 17.23 38.39
C SER A 25 -26.21 18.23 37.32
N THR A 26 -25.72 18.04 36.09
CA THR A 26 -26.64 17.84 34.95
C THR A 26 -25.96 16.95 33.91
N SER A 27 -26.51 15.74 33.86
CA SER A 27 -26.46 14.78 32.77
C SER A 27 -26.68 15.41 31.39
N GLN A 28 -25.90 14.99 30.40
CA GLN A 28 -26.47 14.33 29.22
C GLN A 28 -25.39 13.59 28.43
N GLN A 29 -25.67 12.32 28.21
CA GLN A 29 -24.96 11.42 27.32
C GLN A 29 -25.02 11.96 25.89
N ALA A 30 -23.87 11.96 25.22
CA ALA A 30 -23.80 11.65 23.80
C ALA A 30 -22.53 10.82 23.60
N THR A 31 -22.66 9.52 23.85
CA THR A 31 -21.78 8.50 23.29
C THR A 31 -21.92 8.54 21.77
N THR A 32 -21.10 9.36 21.10
CA THR A 32 -20.82 9.15 19.68
C THR A 32 -19.58 8.28 19.60
N GLN A 33 -19.82 6.97 19.71
CA GLN A 33 -18.93 6.02 19.06
C GLN A 33 -19.03 6.30 17.56
N THR A 34 -18.07 7.04 17.00
CA THR A 34 -17.79 6.93 15.58
C THR A 34 -17.13 5.57 15.39
N GLN A 35 -17.97 4.55 15.27
CA GLN A 35 -17.59 3.30 14.66
C GLN A 35 -17.16 3.67 13.24
N SER A 36 -15.87 3.55 12.98
CA SER A 36 -15.33 3.47 11.63
C SER A 36 -15.82 2.15 11.04
N GLN A 37 -17.08 2.15 10.59
CA GLN A 37 -17.59 1.17 9.66
C GLN A 37 -16.88 1.50 8.35
N THR A 38 -15.92 0.66 7.96
CA THR A 38 -15.52 0.56 6.57
C THR A 38 -16.75 0.02 5.83
N GLU A 39 -17.64 0.93 5.46
CA GLU A 39 -18.66 0.67 4.46
C GLU A 39 -17.91 0.17 3.22
N PRO A 40 -18.23 -1.02 2.68
CA PRO A 40 -17.63 -1.46 1.42
C PRO A 40 -17.90 -0.35 0.42
N ALA A 41 -16.83 0.23 -0.15
CA ALA A 41 -16.93 1.25 -1.18
C ALA A 41 -18.00 0.80 -2.17
N GLU A 42 -19.11 1.55 -2.29
CA GLU A 42 -20.19 1.23 -3.21
C GLU A 42 -19.56 0.94 -4.57
N ALA A 43 -19.86 -0.22 -5.13
CA ALA A 43 -19.37 -0.60 -6.44
C ALA A 43 -19.87 0.44 -7.45
N ILE A 44 -18.97 1.26 -7.96
CA ILE A 44 -19.26 2.21 -9.02
C ILE A 44 -19.61 1.37 -10.26
N ASP A 45 -20.83 1.46 -10.76
CA ASP A 45 -21.16 0.90 -12.08
C ASP A 45 -20.47 1.79 -13.13
N VAL A 46 -19.43 1.26 -13.79
CA VAL A 46 -18.65 2.00 -14.78
C VAL A 46 -19.23 1.72 -16.18
N PRO A 47 -20.04 2.63 -16.76
CA PRO A 47 -20.58 2.44 -18.10
C PRO A 47 -19.46 2.45 -19.13
N ALA A 48 -19.66 1.79 -20.27
CA ALA A 48 -18.69 1.85 -21.36
C ALA A 48 -18.51 3.29 -21.88
N ALA A 49 -17.26 3.67 -22.17
CA ALA A 49 -16.98 4.95 -22.79
C ALA A 49 -17.67 5.13 -24.14
N LYS A 50 -18.11 6.35 -24.42
CA LYS A 50 -18.61 6.72 -25.74
C LYS A 50 -17.52 6.51 -26.80
N PRO A 51 -17.85 6.05 -28.02
CA PRO A 51 -16.88 5.91 -29.10
C PRO A 51 -16.09 7.21 -29.34
N GLY A 52 -14.77 7.09 -29.47
CA GLY A 52 -13.88 8.23 -29.69
C GLY A 52 -13.61 9.12 -28.47
N ARG A 53 -14.08 8.74 -27.27
CA ARG A 53 -13.81 9.48 -26.01
C ARG A 53 -12.33 9.60 -25.70
N PHE A 54 -11.56 8.53 -25.94
CA PHE A 54 -10.14 8.46 -25.63
C PHE A 54 -9.29 8.42 -26.88
N LYS A 55 -8.21 9.21 -26.91
CA LYS A 55 -7.35 9.34 -28.09
C LYS A 55 -5.87 9.10 -27.77
N ALA A 56 -5.19 8.43 -28.69
CA ALA A 56 -3.74 8.28 -28.65
C ALA A 56 -3.04 9.65 -28.74
N GLY A 57 -1.99 9.86 -27.94
CA GLY A 57 -1.26 11.13 -27.79
C GLY A 57 -1.91 12.11 -26.79
N GLU A 58 -3.20 11.93 -26.51
CA GLU A 58 -3.95 12.71 -25.53
C GLU A 58 -4.08 11.93 -24.22
N ASP A 59 -4.78 10.79 -24.22
CA ASP A 59 -5.14 10.02 -23.02
C ASP A 59 -4.25 8.79 -22.79
N TYR A 60 -3.55 8.35 -23.84
CA TYR A 60 -2.58 7.25 -23.77
C TYR A 60 -1.55 7.37 -24.89
N GLN A 61 -0.40 6.71 -24.71
CA GLN A 61 0.63 6.54 -25.72
C GLN A 61 0.72 5.07 -26.11
N ILE A 62 0.99 4.80 -27.39
CA ILE A 62 1.23 3.44 -27.89
C ILE A 62 2.74 3.20 -27.83
N LEU A 63 3.13 2.15 -27.12
CA LEU A 63 4.51 1.72 -26.95
C LEU A 63 4.90 0.69 -28.01
N ASP A 64 6.17 0.69 -28.38
CA ASP A 64 6.78 -0.36 -29.21
C ASP A 64 7.24 -1.55 -28.34
N THR A 65 6.28 -2.12 -27.63
CA THR A 65 6.46 -3.27 -26.74
C THR A 65 5.48 -4.37 -27.12
N ALA A 66 5.84 -5.62 -26.84
CA ALA A 66 4.97 -6.74 -27.12
C ALA A 66 3.70 -6.68 -26.27
N ALA A 67 2.55 -6.98 -26.87
CA ALA A 67 1.30 -7.15 -26.14
C ALA A 67 1.43 -8.29 -25.12
N THR A 68 0.73 -8.17 -24.01
CA THR A 68 0.56 -9.29 -23.07
C THR A 68 -0.41 -10.32 -23.64
N ASP A 69 -0.15 -11.61 -23.37
CA ASP A 69 -1.04 -12.71 -23.83
C ASP A 69 -2.42 -12.65 -23.16
N THR A 70 -2.48 -12.18 -21.92
CA THR A 70 -3.72 -11.93 -21.17
C THR A 70 -3.93 -10.43 -20.97
N PRO A 71 -5.19 -9.93 -20.98
CA PRO A 71 -5.46 -8.54 -20.64
C PRO A 71 -4.87 -8.20 -19.26
N THR A 72 -4.01 -7.19 -19.22
CA THR A 72 -3.23 -6.90 -18.01
C THR A 72 -3.07 -5.40 -17.84
N VAL A 73 -3.36 -4.91 -16.65
CA VAL A 73 -3.02 -3.58 -16.18
C VAL A 73 -1.79 -3.71 -15.29
N THR A 74 -0.67 -3.12 -15.70
CA THR A 74 0.55 -3.08 -14.91
C THR A 74 0.76 -1.68 -14.38
N GLU A 75 0.77 -1.54 -13.06
CA GLU A 75 1.18 -0.31 -12.40
C GLU A 75 2.66 -0.37 -12.03
N PHE A 76 3.40 0.67 -12.38
CA PHE A 76 4.76 0.91 -11.92
C PHE A 76 4.73 1.89 -10.76
N PHE A 77 5.30 1.50 -9.63
CA PHE A 77 5.21 2.27 -8.39
C PHE A 77 6.48 2.15 -7.56
N SER A 78 6.58 2.99 -6.54
CA SER A 78 7.55 2.79 -5.46
C SER A 78 6.86 3.00 -4.12
N PHE A 79 7.23 2.19 -3.13
CA PHE A 79 6.84 2.42 -1.73
C PHE A 79 7.39 3.72 -1.15
N TYR A 80 8.38 4.34 -1.80
CA TYR A 80 8.94 5.63 -1.39
C TYR A 80 8.27 6.83 -2.07
N CYS A 81 7.31 6.60 -2.96
CA CYS A 81 6.66 7.62 -3.79
C CYS A 81 5.34 8.09 -3.13
N PRO A 82 5.24 9.35 -2.66
CA PRO A 82 4.04 9.86 -2.00
C PRO A 82 2.79 9.82 -2.90
N HIS A 83 2.95 10.11 -4.19
CA HIS A 83 1.82 10.04 -5.14
C HIS A 83 1.37 8.60 -5.40
N CYS A 84 2.27 7.63 -5.32
CA CYS A 84 1.94 6.21 -5.45
C CYS A 84 1.13 5.75 -4.23
N PHE A 85 1.49 6.19 -3.03
CA PHE A 85 0.69 5.96 -1.83
C PHE A 85 -0.71 6.57 -1.94
N GLN A 86 -0.81 7.80 -2.44
CA GLN A 86 -2.10 8.45 -2.69
C GLN A 86 -2.93 7.78 -3.81
N PHE A 87 -2.28 7.01 -4.69
CA PHE A 87 -2.91 6.32 -5.81
C PHE A 87 -3.53 4.98 -5.39
N GLU A 88 -3.11 4.40 -4.26
CA GLU A 88 -3.60 3.09 -3.79
C GLU A 88 -5.13 2.96 -3.74
N PRO A 89 -5.91 3.94 -3.22
CA PRO A 89 -7.36 3.81 -3.20
C PRO A 89 -7.97 3.65 -4.60
N LEU A 90 -7.42 4.35 -5.61
CA LEU A 90 -7.88 4.23 -7.00
C LEU A 90 -7.55 2.84 -7.56
N VAL A 91 -6.37 2.29 -7.23
CA VAL A 91 -5.95 0.95 -7.65
C VAL A 91 -6.83 -0.14 -7.04
N GLN A 92 -7.18 0.00 -5.76
CA GLN A 92 -8.08 -0.95 -5.09
C GLN A 92 -9.48 -0.93 -5.71
N GLN A 93 -10.00 0.25 -6.06
CA GLN A 93 -11.23 0.37 -6.83
C GLN A 93 -11.07 -0.25 -8.22
N LEU A 94 -9.97 0.04 -8.93
CA LEU A 94 -9.72 -0.48 -10.28
C LEU A 94 -9.73 -2.02 -10.32
N LYS A 95 -9.16 -2.70 -9.31
CA LYS A 95 -9.21 -4.17 -9.20
C LYS A 95 -10.63 -4.73 -9.25
N GLN A 96 -11.64 -3.96 -8.82
CA GLN A 96 -13.05 -4.35 -8.82
C GLN A 96 -13.77 -3.96 -10.12
N GLN A 97 -13.15 -3.12 -10.96
CA GLN A 97 -13.76 -2.50 -12.15
C GLN A 97 -13.24 -3.06 -13.47
N VAL A 98 -12.13 -3.80 -13.44
CA VAL A 98 -11.63 -4.50 -14.63
C VAL A 98 -12.44 -5.77 -14.91
N PRO A 99 -12.55 -6.20 -16.17
CA PRO A 99 -13.22 -7.46 -16.50
C PRO A 99 -12.58 -8.68 -15.83
N ASP A 100 -13.36 -9.73 -15.57
CA ASP A 100 -12.90 -10.97 -14.89
C ASP A 100 -11.69 -11.65 -15.54
N ASN A 101 -11.50 -11.47 -16.86
CA ASN A 101 -10.37 -12.03 -17.59
C ASN A 101 -9.11 -11.17 -17.56
N ALA A 102 -9.17 -9.98 -16.94
CA ALA A 102 -8.06 -9.06 -16.81
C ALA A 102 -7.34 -9.22 -15.47
N LYS A 103 -6.04 -8.92 -15.45
CA LYS A 103 -5.22 -8.90 -14.24
C LYS A 103 -4.78 -7.48 -13.93
N VAL A 104 -4.79 -7.09 -12.66
CA VAL A 104 -4.12 -5.88 -12.18
C VAL A 104 -2.90 -6.32 -11.38
N VAL A 105 -1.71 -5.96 -11.86
CA VAL A 105 -0.43 -6.31 -11.26
C VAL A 105 0.39 -5.06 -11.00
N LYS A 106 1.31 -5.11 -10.03
CA LYS A 106 2.24 -4.01 -9.78
C LYS A 106 3.68 -4.45 -10.07
N ASN A 107 4.50 -3.48 -10.44
CA ASN A 107 5.94 -3.57 -10.63
C ASN A 107 6.59 -2.49 -9.79
N HIS A 108 7.38 -2.87 -8.79
CA HIS A 108 8.11 -1.90 -7.99
C HIS A 108 9.39 -1.44 -8.71
N VAL A 109 9.73 -0.16 -8.62
CA VAL A 109 10.96 0.42 -9.22
C VAL A 109 12.05 0.67 -8.18
N SER A 110 13.30 0.38 -8.54
CA SER A 110 14.44 0.48 -7.61
C SER A 110 15.07 1.88 -7.51
N PHE A 111 14.71 2.84 -8.38
CA PHE A 111 15.40 4.15 -8.43
C PHE A 111 15.08 5.10 -7.27
N MET A 112 14.09 4.79 -6.42
CA MET A 112 13.73 5.57 -5.23
C MET A 112 14.15 4.83 -3.94
N GLY A 113 14.42 5.58 -2.87
CA GLY A 113 14.85 5.00 -1.58
C GLY A 113 16.37 4.84 -1.43
N GLY A 114 17.16 5.32 -2.39
CA GLY A 114 18.62 5.27 -2.33
C GLY A 114 19.14 3.83 -2.28
N ASN A 115 20.00 3.53 -1.32
CA ASN A 115 20.54 2.18 -1.13
C ASN A 115 19.48 1.12 -0.78
N MET A 116 18.30 1.53 -0.30
CA MET A 116 17.21 0.63 0.04
C MET A 116 16.27 0.33 -1.14
N GLY A 117 16.40 1.02 -2.28
CA GLY A 117 15.51 0.85 -3.43
C GLY A 117 15.49 -0.58 -3.96
N GLU A 118 16.65 -1.19 -4.19
CA GLU A 118 16.74 -2.60 -4.63
C GLU A 118 16.27 -3.59 -3.54
N VAL A 119 16.56 -3.29 -2.27
CA VAL A 119 16.16 -4.12 -1.12
C VAL A 119 14.64 -4.19 -1.03
N VAL A 120 13.97 -3.04 -1.10
CA VAL A 120 12.50 -2.95 -1.03
C VAL A 120 11.84 -3.47 -2.31
N THR A 121 12.45 -3.28 -3.48
CA THR A 121 11.96 -3.91 -4.72
C THR A 121 11.97 -5.44 -4.63
N ARG A 122 13.04 -6.02 -4.08
CA ARG A 122 13.09 -7.47 -3.83
C ARG A 122 12.12 -7.89 -2.72
N ALA A 123 11.89 -7.05 -1.71
CA ALA A 123 10.87 -7.30 -0.70
C ALA A 123 9.46 -7.34 -1.30
N TYR A 124 9.13 -6.44 -2.24
CA TYR A 124 7.87 -6.50 -2.99
C TYR A 124 7.76 -7.82 -3.77
N ALA A 125 8.82 -8.19 -4.52
CA ALA A 125 8.86 -9.49 -5.21
C ALA A 125 8.71 -10.69 -4.24
N THR A 126 9.22 -10.56 -3.02
CA THR A 126 9.05 -11.57 -1.96
C THR A 126 7.60 -11.67 -1.51
N ALA A 127 6.90 -10.53 -1.36
CA ALA A 127 5.48 -10.51 -1.06
C ALA A 127 4.65 -11.19 -2.16
N VAL A 128 5.01 -10.99 -3.44
CA VAL A 128 4.38 -11.68 -4.58
C VAL A 128 4.62 -13.19 -4.50
N VAL A 129 5.87 -13.63 -4.29
CA VAL A 129 6.23 -15.06 -4.20
C VAL A 129 5.49 -15.76 -3.06
N LEU A 130 5.30 -15.08 -1.93
CA LEU A 130 4.59 -15.59 -0.76
C LEU A 130 3.06 -15.37 -0.83
N ASN A 131 2.55 -14.67 -1.84
CA ASN A 131 1.14 -14.28 -1.98
C ASN A 131 0.60 -13.47 -0.78
N VAL A 132 1.41 -12.56 -0.24
CA VAL A 132 1.05 -11.69 0.91
C VAL A 132 0.99 -10.21 0.53
N GLU A 133 0.86 -9.88 -0.75
CA GLU A 133 0.86 -8.51 -1.27
C GLU A 133 -0.26 -7.65 -0.66
N ASP A 134 -1.50 -8.16 -0.61
CA ASP A 134 -2.64 -7.39 -0.09
C ASP A 134 -2.48 -7.03 1.40
N THR A 135 -1.69 -7.80 2.16
CA THR A 135 -1.30 -7.46 3.53
C THR A 135 -0.10 -6.53 3.56
N MET A 136 0.96 -6.83 2.81
CA MET A 136 2.23 -6.15 2.96
C MET A 136 2.31 -4.79 2.26
N ILE A 137 1.56 -4.58 1.17
CA ILE A 137 1.52 -3.29 0.48
C ILE A 137 1.09 -2.15 1.42
N PRO A 138 -0.09 -2.19 2.08
CA PRO A 138 -0.49 -1.13 3.00
C PRO A 138 0.47 -1.00 4.18
N VAL A 139 0.96 -2.11 4.74
CA VAL A 139 1.94 -2.09 5.85
C VAL A 139 3.20 -1.32 5.48
N ILE A 140 3.77 -1.58 4.30
CA ILE A 140 5.01 -0.93 3.87
C ILE A 140 4.78 0.55 3.58
N PHE A 141 3.69 0.89 2.88
CA PHE A 141 3.33 2.27 2.61
C PHE A 141 3.08 3.07 3.88
N ASP A 142 2.28 2.55 4.82
CA ASP A 142 1.98 3.22 6.08
C ASP A 142 3.25 3.41 6.92
N ARG A 143 4.14 2.41 6.94
CA ARG A 143 5.42 2.52 7.64
C ARG A 143 6.27 3.67 7.10
N ILE A 144 6.27 3.87 5.79
CA ILE A 144 7.08 4.91 5.14
C ILE A 144 6.41 6.29 5.20
N HIS A 145 5.12 6.39 4.90
CA HIS A 145 4.44 7.67 4.70
C HIS A 145 3.64 8.16 5.90
N VAL A 146 3.03 7.26 6.67
CA VAL A 146 2.22 7.61 7.85
C VAL A 146 3.10 7.66 9.10
N ALA A 147 3.84 6.59 9.37
CA ALA A 147 4.74 6.52 10.53
C ALA A 147 6.06 7.27 10.30
N GLN A 148 6.34 7.71 9.07
CA GLN A 148 7.58 8.39 8.68
C GLN A 148 8.85 7.64 9.14
N ASN A 149 8.80 6.31 9.11
CA ASN A 149 9.83 5.45 9.67
C ASN A 149 10.25 4.38 8.66
N ALA A 150 10.74 4.85 7.51
CA ALA A 150 11.20 4.01 6.43
C ALA A 150 12.28 3.02 6.88
N PRO A 151 12.28 1.77 6.35
CA PRO A 151 13.28 0.77 6.70
C PRO A 151 14.67 1.23 6.26
N LYS A 152 15.67 0.96 7.10
CA LYS A 152 17.07 1.38 6.89
C LYS A 152 17.99 0.20 6.60
N SER A 153 17.45 -1.02 6.68
CA SER A 153 18.18 -2.27 6.52
C SER A 153 17.25 -3.38 6.03
N LEU A 154 17.84 -4.49 5.54
CA LEU A 154 17.09 -5.70 5.23
C LEU A 154 16.42 -6.28 6.50
N ASP A 155 17.07 -6.16 7.67
CA ASP A 155 16.51 -6.65 8.93
C ASP A 155 15.23 -5.89 9.30
N ASP A 156 15.18 -4.57 9.08
CA ASP A 156 13.95 -3.78 9.28
C ASP A 156 12.84 -4.27 8.34
N VAL A 157 13.16 -4.49 7.06
CA VAL A 157 12.21 -5.01 6.07
C VAL A 157 11.70 -6.38 6.50
N ARG A 158 12.59 -7.30 6.85
CA ARG A 158 12.24 -8.63 7.34
C ARG A 158 11.33 -8.56 8.55
N GLN A 159 11.64 -7.69 9.52
CA GLN A 159 10.84 -7.54 10.72
C GLN A 159 9.42 -7.07 10.40
N MET A 160 9.24 -6.20 9.41
CA MET A 160 7.89 -5.80 8.96
C MET A 160 7.06 -6.98 8.47
N PHE A 161 7.65 -7.93 7.75
CA PHE A 161 6.96 -9.15 7.30
C PHE A 161 6.62 -10.07 8.49
N VAL A 162 7.57 -10.25 9.41
CA VAL A 162 7.38 -11.10 10.61
C VAL A 162 6.30 -10.52 11.54
N ASP A 163 6.30 -9.21 11.77
CA ASP A 163 5.30 -8.51 12.57
C ASP A 163 3.88 -8.65 11.98
N ASN A 164 3.77 -9.00 10.69
CA ASN A 164 2.52 -9.18 9.96
C ASN A 164 2.26 -10.65 9.58
N GLY A 165 2.89 -11.59 10.30
CA GLY A 165 2.51 -13.00 10.29
C GLY A 165 3.25 -13.90 9.29
N VAL A 166 4.24 -13.37 8.57
CA VAL A 166 5.11 -14.20 7.72
C VAL A 166 6.17 -14.88 8.57
N ASP A 167 6.37 -16.19 8.41
CA ASP A 167 7.46 -16.87 9.10
C ASP A 167 8.82 -16.32 8.65
N GLY A 168 9.71 -16.07 9.61
CA GLY A 168 11.00 -15.46 9.32
C GLY A 168 11.85 -16.30 8.36
N LYS A 169 11.80 -17.63 8.45
CA LYS A 169 12.54 -18.51 7.54
C LYS A 169 11.90 -18.57 6.16
N GLU A 170 10.58 -18.48 6.07
CA GLU A 170 9.87 -18.36 4.78
C GLU A 170 10.25 -17.05 4.07
N PHE A 171 10.29 -15.92 4.80
CA PHE A 171 10.82 -14.67 4.27
C PHE A 171 12.26 -14.83 3.78
N ASP A 172 13.15 -15.36 4.63
CA ASP A 172 14.56 -15.52 4.30
C ASP A 172 14.76 -16.41 3.07
N SER A 173 13.97 -17.48 2.94
CA SER A 173 14.00 -18.38 1.79
C SER A 173 13.48 -17.70 0.52
N ALA A 174 12.33 -17.04 0.58
CA ALA A 174 11.71 -16.39 -0.57
C ALA A 174 12.53 -15.17 -1.05
N TYR A 175 13.01 -14.33 -0.14
CA TYR A 175 13.84 -13.16 -0.46
C TYR A 175 15.16 -13.54 -1.14
N ASN A 176 15.80 -14.63 -0.70
CA ASN A 176 17.04 -15.12 -1.30
C ASN A 176 16.79 -16.05 -2.51
N SER A 177 15.54 -16.32 -2.86
CA SER A 177 15.21 -17.21 -3.97
C SER A 177 15.56 -16.61 -5.33
N PHE A 178 15.85 -17.49 -6.29
CA PHE A 178 16.01 -17.10 -7.69
C PHE A 178 14.75 -16.41 -8.24
N ALA A 179 13.56 -16.84 -7.79
CA ALA A 179 12.28 -16.29 -8.21
C ALA A 179 12.15 -14.81 -7.84
N ALA A 180 12.31 -14.46 -6.56
CA ALA A 180 12.20 -13.08 -6.10
C ALA A 180 13.28 -12.17 -6.72
N ASN A 181 14.53 -12.64 -6.78
CA ASN A 181 15.62 -11.87 -7.40
C ASN A 181 15.38 -11.63 -8.90
N SER A 182 14.94 -12.65 -9.64
CA SER A 182 14.65 -12.51 -11.07
C SER A 182 13.43 -11.63 -11.32
N MET A 183 12.41 -11.72 -10.48
CA MET A 183 11.22 -10.88 -10.57
C MET A 183 11.55 -9.41 -10.32
N ALA A 184 12.30 -9.09 -9.26
CA ALA A 184 12.75 -7.73 -8.98
C ALA A 184 13.50 -7.10 -10.17
N LYS A 185 14.45 -7.85 -10.76
CA LYS A 185 15.16 -7.40 -11.97
C LYS A 185 14.23 -7.18 -13.17
N ARG A 186 13.23 -8.04 -13.35
CA ARG A 186 12.24 -7.90 -14.44
C ARG A 186 11.37 -6.67 -14.26
N PHE A 187 11.07 -6.25 -13.03
CA PHE A 187 10.33 -5.01 -12.78
C PHE A 187 11.09 -3.80 -13.35
N ASP A 188 12.36 -3.64 -12.97
CA ASP A 188 13.22 -2.55 -13.44
C ASP A 188 13.42 -2.61 -14.96
N GLN A 189 13.72 -3.80 -15.51
CA GLN A 189 13.85 -3.96 -16.96
C GLN A 189 12.57 -3.62 -17.74
N SER A 190 11.40 -3.94 -17.18
CA SER A 190 10.12 -3.62 -17.81
C SER A 190 9.85 -2.12 -17.78
N PHE A 191 10.24 -1.44 -16.70
CA PHE A 191 10.15 0.02 -16.58
C PHE A 191 11.03 0.71 -17.63
N GLU A 192 12.29 0.29 -17.75
CA GLU A 192 13.25 0.82 -18.73
C GLU A 192 12.80 0.55 -20.17
N LYS A 193 12.38 -0.70 -20.47
CA LYS A 193 11.95 -1.10 -21.81
C LYS A 193 10.71 -0.32 -22.27
N ALA A 194 9.81 0.00 -21.34
CA ALA A 194 8.64 0.83 -21.64
C ALA A 194 8.99 2.32 -21.82
N GLY A 195 10.24 2.73 -21.57
CA GLY A 195 10.67 4.12 -21.68
C GLY A 195 10.03 5.05 -20.65
N LEU A 196 9.58 4.49 -19.51
CA LEU A 196 8.95 5.25 -18.44
C LEU A 196 9.98 6.16 -17.75
N ARG A 197 9.52 7.30 -17.23
CA ARG A 197 10.37 8.34 -16.62
C ARG A 197 10.00 8.68 -15.18
N GLY A 198 8.95 8.06 -14.65
CA GLY A 198 8.44 8.36 -13.33
C GLY A 198 7.35 7.40 -12.91
N VAL A 199 6.93 7.55 -11.66
CA VAL A 199 5.86 6.78 -11.03
C VAL A 199 4.90 7.73 -10.28
N PRO A 200 3.62 7.36 -10.07
CA PRO A 200 2.98 6.17 -10.60
C PRO A 200 2.84 6.22 -12.12
N ALA A 201 2.95 5.07 -12.78
CA ALA A 201 2.70 4.93 -14.22
C ALA A 201 1.91 3.66 -14.48
N VAL A 202 1.00 3.69 -15.45
CA VAL A 202 0.14 2.54 -15.77
C VAL A 202 0.30 2.16 -17.23
N ILE A 203 0.53 0.88 -17.48
CA ILE A 203 0.58 0.29 -18.82
C ILE A 203 -0.52 -0.75 -18.94
N VAL A 204 -1.35 -0.64 -19.97
CA VAL A 204 -2.39 -1.61 -20.29
C VAL A 204 -1.95 -2.48 -21.47
N ASN A 205 -2.19 -3.78 -21.35
CA ASN A 205 -1.84 -4.83 -22.32
C ASN A 205 -0.38 -4.82 -22.75
N GLY A 206 0.52 -4.32 -21.90
CA GLY A 206 1.94 -4.15 -22.23
C GLY A 206 2.21 -3.15 -23.37
N LYS A 207 1.21 -2.41 -23.86
CA LYS A 207 1.31 -1.55 -25.06
C LYS A 207 0.83 -0.13 -24.87
N TYR A 208 -0.10 0.12 -23.96
CA TYR A 208 -0.74 1.42 -23.83
C TYR A 208 -0.30 2.08 -22.53
N HIS A 209 0.62 3.02 -22.62
CA HIS A 209 1.00 3.85 -21.48
C HIS A 209 -0.09 4.92 -21.26
N VAL A 210 -0.74 4.85 -20.11
CA VAL A 210 -1.85 5.73 -19.75
C VAL A 210 -1.32 7.13 -19.43
N THR A 211 -1.78 8.14 -20.17
CA THR A 211 -1.40 9.55 -19.98
C THR A 211 -2.67 10.41 -19.95
N PRO A 212 -3.47 10.36 -18.89
CA PRO A 212 -4.90 10.65 -18.95
C PRO A 212 -5.19 12.17 -18.88
N LYS A 213 -4.75 12.94 -19.91
CA LYS A 213 -4.81 14.42 -19.92
C LYS A 213 -6.21 15.00 -19.89
N THR A 214 -7.20 14.26 -20.40
CA THR A 214 -8.59 14.72 -20.49
C THR A 214 -9.53 13.99 -19.54
N VAL A 215 -8.98 13.17 -18.63
CA VAL A 215 -9.73 12.41 -17.62
C VAL A 215 -9.76 13.22 -16.34
N GLU A 216 -10.97 13.49 -15.84
CA GLU A 216 -11.16 14.32 -14.64
C GLU A 216 -11.69 13.54 -13.44
N THR A 217 -12.25 12.35 -13.66
CA THR A 217 -12.89 11.55 -12.62
C THR A 217 -12.36 10.11 -12.56
N PRO A 218 -12.47 9.44 -11.40
CA PRO A 218 -12.18 8.01 -11.28
C PRO A 218 -12.97 7.13 -12.26
N GLU A 219 -14.24 7.45 -12.48
CA GLU A 219 -15.10 6.72 -13.44
C GLU A 219 -14.53 6.82 -14.85
N GLU A 220 -14.16 8.02 -15.33
CA GLU A 220 -13.53 8.20 -16.63
C GLU A 220 -12.18 7.49 -16.73
N TYR A 221 -11.43 7.40 -15.63
CA TYR A 221 -10.19 6.64 -15.57
C TYR A 221 -10.44 5.14 -15.76
N PHE A 222 -11.43 4.58 -15.07
CA PHE A 222 -11.81 3.17 -15.23
C PHE A 222 -12.33 2.89 -16.65
N GLN A 223 -13.11 3.81 -17.21
CA GLN A 223 -13.52 3.74 -18.62
C GLN A 223 -12.32 3.70 -19.57
N LEU A 224 -11.30 4.52 -19.34
CA LEU A 224 -10.08 4.53 -20.14
C LEU A 224 -9.35 3.19 -20.05
N ILE A 225 -9.17 2.66 -18.84
CA ILE A 225 -8.51 1.36 -18.65
C ILE A 225 -9.29 0.24 -19.35
N ASN A 226 -10.61 0.18 -19.17
CA ASN A 226 -11.46 -0.84 -19.79
C ASN A 226 -11.48 -0.71 -21.32
N PHE A 227 -11.49 0.52 -21.85
CA PHE A 227 -11.30 0.77 -23.28
C PHE A 227 -9.98 0.17 -23.77
N LEU A 228 -8.86 0.47 -23.09
CA LEU A 228 -7.53 -0.03 -23.49
C LEU A 228 -7.39 -1.55 -23.34
N LEU A 229 -8.00 -2.15 -22.33
CA LEU A 229 -8.01 -3.61 -22.14
C LEU A 229 -8.70 -4.34 -23.31
N SER A 230 -9.67 -3.70 -23.96
CA SER A 230 -10.34 -4.23 -25.15
C SER A 230 -9.51 -4.11 -26.45
N GLN A 231 -8.40 -3.36 -26.43
CA GLN A 231 -7.52 -3.16 -27.58
C GLN A 231 -6.41 -4.23 -27.63
N LYS A 232 -5.91 -4.55 -28.84
CA LYS A 232 -4.86 -5.55 -29.09
C LYS A 232 -3.48 -4.94 -29.36
#